data_AF-A0A935GJM9-F1
#
_entry.id   AF-A0A935GJM9-F1
#
_cell.length_a   1.000
_cell.length_b   1.000
_cell.length_c   1.000
_cell.angle_alpha   90.00
_cell.angle_beta   90.00
_cell.angle_gamma   90.00
#
_symmetry.space_group_name_H-M   'P 1'
#
loop_
_entity.id
_entity.type
_entity.pdbx_description
1 polymer ?
#
loop_
_entity_poly.entity_id
_entity_poly.type
_entity_poly.pdbx_seq_one_letter_code
_entity_poly.pdbx_strand_id
1 'polypeptide(L)'
;MPFMLLILVILIVVTVVAFLNTSPRVANRVPLVVFNAATLALSVPAAVAVGYWIFSDAAALKPDALGMAAYLGVMAGGAAALLVVAVGGLVRNFAVYPLSRRLAPPPVE
;
A
#
# COMPACT_ATOMS: atom_id res chain seq x y z
N MET A 1 -11.39 19.56 0.38
CA MET A 1 -10.62 18.88 -0.69
C MET A 1 -9.10 18.90 -0.45
N PRO A 2 -8.40 20.05 -0.35
CA PRO A 2 -6.92 20.06 -0.25
C PRO A 2 -6.39 19.35 1.00
N PHE A 3 -7.07 19.48 2.15
CA PHE A 3 -6.71 18.78 3.38
C PHE A 3 -6.77 17.24 3.25
N MET A 4 -7.71 16.70 2.48
CA MET A 4 -7.81 15.24 2.28
C MET A 4 -6.71 14.71 1.38
N LEU A 5 -6.34 15.47 0.33
CA LEU A 5 -5.19 15.14 -0.51
C LEU A 5 -3.89 15.18 0.30
N LEU A 6 -3.76 16.14 1.22
CA LEU A 6 -2.62 16.20 2.13
C LEU A 6 -2.56 14.96 3.04
N ILE A 7 -3.68 14.57 3.67
CA ILE A 7 -3.75 13.35 4.49
C ILE A 7 -3.37 12.12 3.65
N LEU A 8 -3.90 12.00 2.43
CA LEU A 8 -3.59 10.89 1.54
C LEU A 8 -2.08 10.82 1.25
N VAL A 9 -1.44 11.95 0.93
CA VAL A 9 0.01 12.02 0.70
C VAL A 9 0.78 11.59 1.95
N ILE A 10 0.40 12.09 3.13
CA ILE A 10 1.03 11.71 4.40
C ILE A 10 0.89 10.21 4.63
N LEU A 11 -0.31 9.63 4.45
CA LEU A 11 -0.56 8.20 4.62
C LEU A 11 0.26 7.35 3.65
N ILE A 12 0.39 7.78 2.39
CA ILE A 12 1.26 7.11 1.41
C ILE A 12 2.70 7.11 1.89
N VAL A 13 3.23 8.26 2.31
CA VAL A 13 4.61 8.37 2.80
C VAL A 13 4.83 7.48 4.02
N VAL A 14 3.96 7.56 5.03
CA VAL A 14 4.05 6.73 6.25
C VAL A 14 3.99 5.25 5.90
N THR A 15 3.08 4.85 5.02
CA THR A 15 2.92 3.44 4.62
C THR A 15 4.15 2.93 3.89
N VAL A 16 4.66 3.67 2.90
CA VAL A 16 5.84 3.26 2.13
C VAL A 16 7.05 3.17 3.05
N VAL A 17 7.26 4.16 3.93
CA VAL A 17 8.36 4.16 4.90
C VAL A 17 8.23 2.97 5.86
N ALA A 18 7.06 2.72 6.43
CA ALA A 18 6.82 1.58 7.31
C ALA A 18 7.03 0.24 6.59
N PHE A 19 6.54 0.11 5.35
CA PHE A 19 6.70 -1.10 4.54
C PHE A 19 8.16 -1.41 4.22
N LEU A 20 8.96 -0.38 3.94
CA LEU A 20 10.40 -0.51 3.71
C LEU A 20 11.15 -0.82 5.02
N ASN A 21 10.83 -0.12 6.11
CA ASN A 21 11.48 -0.34 7.41
C ASN A 21 11.17 -1.71 8.04
N THR A 22 10.04 -2.32 7.70
CA THR A 22 9.68 -3.69 8.11
C THR A 22 10.28 -4.77 7.21
N SER A 23 11.17 -4.41 6.28
CA SER A 23 11.79 -5.38 5.38
C SER A 23 12.76 -6.32 6.13
N PRO A 24 12.74 -7.63 5.83
CA PRO A 24 13.63 -8.57 6.46
C PRO A 24 15.09 -8.28 6.09
N ARG A 25 16.01 -8.51 7.04
CA ARG A 25 17.45 -8.43 6.78
C ARG A 25 17.89 -9.70 6.06
N VAL A 26 18.42 -9.55 4.87
CA VAL A 26 18.78 -10.66 3.97
C VAL A 26 20.18 -10.44 3.39
N ALA A 27 20.88 -11.54 3.07
CA ALA A 27 22.24 -11.48 2.50
C ALA A 27 22.26 -10.81 1.12
N ASN A 28 21.27 -11.09 0.26
CA ASN A 28 21.14 -10.46 -1.04
C ASN A 28 19.94 -9.49 -1.05
N ARG A 29 20.22 -8.19 -1.18
CA ARG A 29 19.21 -7.12 -1.13
C ARG A 29 18.45 -6.92 -2.43
N VAL A 30 19.01 -7.31 -3.58
CA VAL A 30 18.39 -7.09 -4.89
C VAL A 30 17.00 -7.72 -5.00
N PRO A 31 16.81 -9.04 -4.72
CA PRO A 31 15.48 -9.65 -4.84
C PRO A 31 14.45 -9.06 -3.86
N LEU A 32 14.89 -8.60 -2.69
CA LEU A 32 14.03 -7.91 -1.73
C LEU A 32 13.53 -6.57 -2.26
N VAL A 33 14.43 -5.78 -2.85
CA VAL A 33 14.08 -4.49 -3.46
C VAL A 33 13.12 -4.69 -4.63
N VAL A 34 13.37 -5.69 -5.49
CA VAL A 34 12.48 -6.02 -6.62
C VAL A 34 11.09 -6.43 -6.12
N PHE A 35 11.01 -7.27 -5.09
CA PHE A 35 9.72 -7.66 -4.50
C PHE A 35 8.96 -6.47 -3.92
N ASN A 36 9.66 -5.60 -3.18
CA ASN A 36 9.07 -4.40 -2.61
C ASN A 36 8.56 -3.46 -3.71
N ALA A 37 9.37 -3.20 -4.73
CA ALA A 37 9.00 -2.38 -5.87
C ALA A 37 7.79 -2.94 -6.62
N ALA A 38 7.76 -4.26 -6.86
CA ALA A 38 6.63 -4.94 -7.49
C ALA A 38 5.36 -4.81 -6.65
N THR A 39 5.44 -4.98 -5.33
CA THR A 39 4.29 -4.83 -4.41
C THR A 39 3.73 -3.41 -4.47
N LEU A 40 4.59 -2.40 -4.40
CA LEU A 40 4.18 -1.00 -4.49
C LEU A 40 3.59 -0.67 -5.87
N ALA A 41 4.22 -1.16 -6.94
CA ALA A 41 3.71 -0.99 -8.30
C ALA A 41 2.34 -1.65 -8.49
N LEU A 42 2.07 -2.81 -7.86
CA LEU A 42 0.77 -3.48 -7.89
C LEU A 42 -0.30 -2.79 -7.04
N SER A 43 0.08 -2.07 -5.99
CA SER A 43 -0.88 -1.34 -5.15
C SER A 43 -1.58 -0.20 -5.89
N VAL A 44 -0.89 0.45 -6.84
CA VAL A 44 -1.43 1.56 -7.64
C VAL A 44 -2.61 1.14 -8.53
N PRO A 45 -2.52 0.13 -9.40
CA PRO A 45 -3.65 -0.29 -10.22
C PRO A 45 -4.80 -0.84 -9.37
N ALA A 46 -4.53 -1.49 -8.23
CA ALA A 46 -5.59 -1.90 -7.31
C ALA A 46 -6.34 -0.70 -6.72
N ALA A 47 -5.62 0.35 -6.31
CA ALA A 47 -6.21 1.58 -5.81
C ALA A 47 -7.09 2.26 -6.86
N VAL A 48 -6.57 2.38 -8.09
CA VAL A 48 -7.28 3.03 -9.20
C VAL A 48 -8.52 2.23 -9.57
N ALA A 49 -8.41 0.90 -9.72
CA ALA A 49 -9.54 0.06 -10.12
C ALA A 49 -10.69 0.11 -9.09
N VAL A 50 -10.37 -0.08 -7.81
CA VAL A 50 -11.38 -0.06 -6.74
C VAL A 50 -11.94 1.35 -6.55
N GLY A 51 -11.08 2.36 -6.51
CA GLY A 51 -11.51 3.74 -6.33
C GLY A 51 -12.39 4.25 -7.47
N TYR A 52 -12.04 3.90 -8.72
CA TYR A 52 -12.85 4.25 -9.89
C TYR A 52 -14.20 3.54 -9.87
N TRP A 53 -14.24 2.25 -9.52
CA TRP A 53 -15.49 1.50 -9.46
C TRP A 53 -16.46 2.07 -8.41
N ILE A 54 -15.98 2.39 -7.21
CA ILE A 54 -16.80 3.00 -6.17
C ILE A 54 -17.23 4.42 -6.56
N PHE A 55 -16.35 5.19 -7.19
CA PHE A 55 -16.68 6.53 -7.66
C PHE A 55 -17.78 6.50 -8.72
N SER A 56 -17.67 5.62 -9.73
CA SER A 56 -18.63 5.56 -10.84
C SER A 56 -20.02 5.13 -10.36
N ASP A 57 -20.09 4.17 -9.44
CA ASP A 57 -21.34 3.73 -8.82
C ASP A 57 -21.98 4.86 -7.98
N ALA A 58 -21.21 5.50 -7.10
CA ALA A 58 -21.71 6.58 -6.26
C ALA A 58 -22.14 7.81 -7.09
N ALA A 59 -21.42 8.15 -8.15
CA ALA A 59 -21.76 9.25 -9.05
C ALA A 59 -23.04 8.97 -9.86
N ALA A 60 -23.30 7.71 -10.22
CA ALA A 60 -24.53 7.32 -10.90
C ALA A 60 -25.76 7.37 -9.97
N LEU A 61 -25.60 6.97 -8.70
CA LEU A 61 -26.69 6.93 -7.73
C LEU A 61 -27.05 8.30 -7.15
N LYS A 62 -26.06 9.19 -6.98
CA LYS A 62 -26.23 10.52 -6.39
C LYS A 62 -25.45 11.59 -7.17
N PRO A 63 -25.96 12.00 -8.35
CA PRO A 63 -25.26 12.94 -9.23
C PRO A 63 -25.15 14.35 -8.65
N ASP A 64 -25.98 14.71 -7.68
CA ASP A 64 -25.94 15.96 -6.91
C ASP A 64 -24.83 15.97 -5.84
N ALA A 65 -24.23 14.82 -5.53
CA ALA A 65 -23.24 14.66 -4.45
C ALA A 65 -21.86 14.18 -4.93
N LEU A 66 -21.37 14.71 -6.08
CA LEU A 66 -20.08 14.30 -6.67
C LEU A 66 -18.89 14.42 -5.72
N GLY A 67 -18.89 15.40 -4.82
CA GLY A 67 -17.84 15.55 -3.81
C GLY A 67 -17.77 14.36 -2.84
N MET A 68 -18.93 13.79 -2.48
CA MET A 68 -19.03 12.60 -1.64
C MET A 68 -18.61 11.34 -2.40
N ALA A 69 -19.03 11.22 -3.67
CA ALA A 69 -18.60 10.12 -4.54
C ALA A 69 -17.08 10.08 -4.69
N ALA A 70 -16.44 11.24 -4.94
CA ALA A 70 -14.99 11.37 -5.03
C ALA A 70 -14.29 10.98 -3.71
N TYR A 71 -14.83 11.40 -2.57
CA TYR A 71 -14.31 11.04 -1.25
C TYR A 71 -14.36 9.52 -1.02
N LEU A 72 -15.49 8.87 -1.31
CA LEU A 72 -15.65 7.42 -1.18
C LEU A 72 -14.68 6.67 -2.10
N GLY A 73 -14.54 7.11 -3.35
CA GLY A 73 -13.58 6.53 -4.29
C GLY A 73 -12.14 6.62 -3.79
N VAL A 74 -11.72 7.79 -3.29
CA VAL A 74 -10.37 7.98 -2.74
C VAL A 74 -10.13 7.12 -1.49
N MET A 75 -11.10 7.04 -0.57
CA MET A 75 -10.97 6.18 0.61
C MET A 75 -10.90 4.70 0.23
N ALA A 76 -11.80 4.23 -0.62
CA ALA A 76 -11.84 2.82 -1.03
C ALA A 76 -10.57 2.43 -1.81
N GLY A 77 -10.12 3.30 -2.73
CA GLY A 77 -8.87 3.11 -3.45
C GLY A 77 -7.65 3.09 -2.52
N GLY A 78 -7.58 4.02 -1.56
CA GLY A 78 -6.52 4.05 -0.55
C GLY A 78 -6.50 2.77 0.29
N ALA A 79 -7.66 2.30 0.76
CA ALA A 79 -7.77 1.05 1.52
C ALA A 79 -7.33 -0.18 0.71
N ALA A 80 -7.72 -0.24 -0.57
CA ALA A 80 -7.29 -1.31 -1.48
C ALA A 80 -5.76 -1.33 -1.66
N ALA A 81 -5.13 -0.16 -1.83
CA ALA A 81 -3.68 -0.03 -1.91
C ALA A 81 -3.00 -0.56 -0.64
N LEU A 82 -3.48 -0.13 0.53
CA LEU A 82 -2.95 -0.56 1.82
C LEU A 82 -3.08 -2.07 2.01
N LEU A 83 -4.19 -2.66 1.58
CA LEU A 83 -4.40 -4.10 1.64
C LEU A 83 -3.37 -4.85 0.79
N VAL A 84 -3.10 -4.40 -0.44
CA VAL A 84 -2.06 -5.01 -1.30
C VAL A 84 -0.69 -4.92 -0.65
N VAL A 85 -0.34 -3.76 -0.08
CA VAL A 85 0.94 -3.57 0.62
C VAL A 85 1.04 -4.48 1.85
N ALA A 86 -0.02 -4.58 2.65
CA ALA A 86 -0.07 -5.45 3.83
C ALA A 86 0.09 -6.93 3.45
N VAL A 87 -0.68 -7.40 2.46
CA VAL A 87 -0.60 -8.78 1.96
C VAL A 87 0.77 -9.06 1.35
N GLY A 88 1.31 -8.14 0.53
CA GLY A 88 2.66 -8.27 -0.02
C GLY A 88 3.71 -8.34 1.09
N GLY A 89 3.57 -7.55 2.15
CA GLY A 89 4.42 -7.60 3.33
C GLY A 89 4.34 -8.94 4.06
N LEU A 90 3.15 -9.53 4.19
CA LEU A 90 2.96 -10.87 4.76
C LEU A 90 3.63 -11.93 3.89
N VAL A 91 3.38 -11.93 2.57
CA VAL A 91 3.99 -12.89 1.63
C VAL A 91 5.52 -12.78 1.67
N ARG A 92 6.06 -11.55 1.66
CA ARG A 92 7.50 -11.29 1.80
C ARG A 92 8.06 -11.92 3.07
N ASN A 93 7.39 -11.70 4.21
CA ASN A 93 7.89 -12.07 5.52
C ASN A 93 7.73 -13.58 5.83
N PHE A 94 6.68 -14.22 5.34
CA PHE A 94 6.37 -15.61 5.69
C PHE A 94 6.76 -16.60 4.59
N ALA A 95 6.56 -16.25 3.32
CA ALA A 95 6.80 -17.16 2.20
C ALA A 95 8.18 -16.95 1.55
N VAL A 96 8.53 -15.69 1.23
CA VAL A 96 9.77 -15.39 0.49
C VAL A 96 10.99 -15.41 1.41
N TYR A 97 10.89 -14.72 2.55
CA TYR A 97 11.97 -14.57 3.53
C TYR A 97 11.51 -14.99 4.95
N PRO A 98 11.23 -16.30 5.16
CA PRO A 98 10.92 -16.81 6.49
C PRO A 98 12.08 -16.56 7.46
N LEU A 99 11.80 -16.57 8.77
CA LEU A 99 12.77 -16.27 9.82
C LEU A 99 14.09 -17.06 9.69
N SER A 100 14.01 -18.33 9.26
CA SER A 100 15.17 -19.21 9.05
C SER A 100 16.15 -18.75 7.96
N ARG A 101 15.73 -17.85 7.05
CA ARG A 101 16.55 -17.33 5.95
C ARG A 101 17.04 -15.90 6.18
N ARG A 102 16.75 -15.32 7.35
CA ARG A 102 17.12 -13.94 7.69
C ARG A 102 18.49 -13.88 8.34
N LEU A 103 19.19 -12.77 8.14
CA LEU A 103 20.42 -12.47 8.87
C LEU A 103 20.11 -12.23 10.35
N ALA A 104 21.05 -12.62 11.21
CA ALA A 104 20.95 -12.35 12.64
C ALA A 104 20.81 -10.83 12.89
N PRO A 105 20.05 -10.42 13.93
CA PRO A 105 20.04 -9.03 14.35
C PRO A 105 21.45 -8.60 14.78
N PRO A 106 21.82 -7.33 14.57
CA PRO A 106 23.09 -6.81 15.01
C PRO A 106 23.13 -6.87 16.56
N PRO A 107 24.33 -7.03 17.16
CA PRO A 107 24.45 -6.93 18.61
C PRO A 107 23.91 -5.58 19.07
N VAL A 108 23.15 -5.59 20.17
CA VAL A 108 22.64 -4.37 20.80
C VAL A 108 23.82 -3.74 21.53
N GLU A 109 24.23 -2.54 21.09
CA GLU A 109 25.21 -1.70 21.80
C GLU A 109 24.60 -1.04 23.04
#